data_AF-A0A937V6D9-F1
#
_entry.id   AF-A0A937V6D9-F1
#
_cell.length_a   1.000
_cell.length_b   1.000
_cell.length_c   1.000
_cell.angle_alpha   90.00
_cell.angle_beta   90.00
_cell.angle_gamma   90.00
#
_symmetry.space_group_name_H-M   'P 1'
#
loop_
_entity.id
_entity.type
_entity.pdbx_description
1 polymer ?
#
loop_
_entity_poly.entity_id
_entity_poly.type
_entity_poly.pdbx_seq_one_letter_code
_entity_poly.pdbx_strand_id
1 'polypeptide(L)'
;MKLTEAAKAGEKYGVKICGTTFEDVITVFKVDLITPAGDPVLDPVDGGDGTGLVPDGANEFTFSSADVGILSLPIKAKVTPSGIASLIASQCRMEVSAIDSSTLVWVETNPGGIPTASGDYLLATVRFVGLPEENAAFGNKKAAVCDADGCKLDEKDYEVFFPKEAKNHPGVAAGVIDTPNWYYYWAGTAVPGYDHTSRMYSYGGPNARTYAEYNGDVDNPHFTFYDGASGASQYESAGLTIDKKGIDNMALTVKHEKTHHWGVAIKWKQPDGEWANMEDTDLPERDWIPDQVEEAHAYLGLNPGTPSSFTPPFWLGNDQEFWCEWKARNAVGDASQDWANPGKQSKNTY
;
A
#
# COMPACT_ATOMS: atom_id res chain seq x y z
N MET A 1 40.49 35.85 14.38
CA MET A 1 39.95 35.44 13.08
C MET A 1 38.52 35.98 12.98
N LYS A 2 38.18 36.80 11.97
CA LYS A 2 36.80 37.28 11.78
C LYS A 2 36.04 36.19 11.02
N LEU A 3 35.07 35.54 11.68
CA LEU A 3 34.06 34.72 11.03
C LEU A 3 33.17 35.68 10.21
N THR A 4 33.39 35.73 8.90
CA THR A 4 32.50 36.40 7.96
C THR A 4 32.19 35.46 6.80
N GLU A 5 31.45 34.39 7.11
CA GLU A 5 30.43 33.90 6.20
C GLU A 5 29.10 34.08 6.93
N ALA A 6 28.18 34.80 6.29
CA ALA A 6 26.88 35.08 6.85
C ALA A 6 26.09 33.76 6.90
N ALA A 7 26.03 33.14 8.08
CA ALA A 7 25.07 32.08 8.37
C ALA A 7 23.69 32.60 7.98
N LYS A 8 23.03 31.95 7.01
CA LYS A 8 21.66 32.32 6.66
C LYS A 8 20.74 31.94 7.80
N ALA A 9 19.81 32.83 8.14
CA ALA A 9 18.81 32.56 9.17
C ALA A 9 18.03 31.29 8.83
N GLY A 10 18.00 30.32 9.76
CA GLY A 10 17.28 29.05 9.61
C GLY A 10 18.13 27.84 9.20
N GLU A 11 19.38 28.02 8.79
CA GLU A 11 20.28 26.90 8.50
C GLU A 11 21.04 26.44 9.75
N LYS A 12 21.26 25.13 9.86
CA LYS A 12 22.06 24.52 10.94
C LYS A 12 23.45 24.15 10.40
N TYR A 13 24.46 24.40 11.22
CA TYR A 13 25.86 24.18 10.88
C TYR A 13 26.53 23.35 11.97
N GLY A 14 27.43 22.45 11.57
CA GLY A 14 28.31 21.76 12.50
C GLY A 14 29.63 22.51 12.69
N VAL A 15 30.26 22.33 13.86
CA VAL A 15 31.55 22.94 14.19
C VAL A 15 32.53 21.87 14.67
N LYS A 16 33.70 21.80 14.04
CA LYS A 16 34.83 20.96 14.48
C LYS A 16 36.04 21.81 14.84
N ILE A 17 36.64 21.53 15.99
CA ILE A 17 37.89 22.15 16.47
C ILE A 17 39.01 21.11 16.37
N CYS A 18 40.11 21.45 15.70
CA CYS A 18 41.31 20.61 15.61
C CYS A 18 42.53 21.37 16.14
N GLY A 19 43.11 20.93 17.28
CA GLY A 19 44.38 21.45 17.80
C GLY A 19 44.66 21.14 19.28
N THR A 20 45.95 21.05 19.66
CA THR A 20 46.42 21.03 21.06
C THR A 20 47.42 22.15 21.39
N THR A 21 47.73 23.04 20.45
CA THR A 21 48.59 24.23 20.66
C THR A 21 48.20 25.39 19.74
N PHE A 22 47.89 26.53 20.37
CA PHE A 22 47.81 27.95 19.93
C PHE A 22 47.19 28.38 18.58
N GLU A 23 46.83 27.50 17.65
CA GLU A 23 45.98 27.85 16.50
C GLU A 23 44.88 26.80 16.33
N ASP A 24 43.74 27.03 16.98
CA ASP A 24 42.54 26.21 16.78
C ASP A 24 41.93 26.52 15.41
N VAL A 25 41.98 25.56 14.48
CA VAL A 25 41.26 25.66 13.22
C VAL A 25 39.81 25.26 13.45
N ILE A 26 38.91 26.23 13.30
CA ILE A 26 37.46 26.01 13.34
C ILE A 26 37.00 25.70 11.91
N THR A 27 36.48 24.50 11.71
CA THR A 27 35.81 24.13 10.45
C THR A 27 34.31 24.26 10.65
N VAL A 28 33.69 25.17 9.89
CA VAL A 28 32.24 25.29 9.78
C VAL A 28 31.80 24.52 8.54
N PHE A 29 30.77 23.69 8.68
CA PHE A 29 30.27 22.88 7.58
C PHE A 29 28.75 22.77 7.59
N LYS A 30 28.22 22.47 6.41
CA LYS A 30 26.82 22.14 6.15
C LYS A 30 26.73 20.71 5.65
N VAL A 31 25.66 20.02 6.04
CA VAL A 31 25.30 18.70 5.51
C VAL A 31 23.86 18.78 5.00
N ASP A 32 23.64 18.41 3.75
CA ASP A 32 22.32 18.37 3.11
C ASP A 32 22.01 16.92 2.71
N LEU A 33 20.86 16.38 3.12
CA LEU A 33 20.39 15.07 2.66
C LEU A 33 20.00 15.15 1.18
N ILE A 34 20.50 14.18 0.42
CA ILE A 34 20.28 14.01 -1.03
C ILE A 34 19.37 12.81 -1.29
N THR A 35 19.48 11.76 -0.48
CA THR A 35 18.57 10.61 -0.48
C THR A 35 18.33 10.19 0.98
N PRO A 36 17.07 10.17 1.45
CA PRO A 36 15.89 10.71 0.75
C PRO A 36 15.92 12.23 0.59
N ALA A 37 15.20 12.78 -0.39
CA ALA A 37 14.99 14.22 -0.56
C ALA A 37 13.71 14.51 -1.38
N GLY A 38 13.25 15.78 -1.34
CA GLY A 38 12.01 16.19 -2.00
C GLY A 38 10.76 15.91 -1.16
N ASP A 39 9.59 16.13 -1.77
CA ASP A 39 8.28 15.82 -1.20
C ASP A 39 7.83 14.47 -1.79
N PRO A 40 7.68 13.40 -0.98
CA PRO A 40 7.32 12.08 -1.49
C PRO A 40 5.90 12.04 -2.08
N VAL A 41 5.02 12.97 -1.73
CA VAL A 41 3.66 13.01 -2.26
C VAL A 41 3.56 13.83 -3.54
N LEU A 42 4.22 15.00 -3.57
CA LEU A 42 4.13 15.92 -4.72
C LEU A 42 5.13 15.63 -5.83
N ASP A 43 6.32 15.14 -5.48
CA ASP A 43 7.43 14.89 -6.40
C ASP A 43 8.08 13.51 -6.13
N PRO A 44 7.33 12.40 -6.28
CA PRO A 44 7.84 11.07 -5.93
C PRO A 44 8.95 10.58 -6.87
N VAL A 45 9.98 9.99 -6.26
CA VAL A 45 11.12 9.38 -6.93
C VAL A 45 11.31 7.98 -6.36
N ASP A 46 10.99 6.99 -7.19
CA ASP A 46 11.09 5.56 -6.87
C ASP A 46 12.54 5.14 -6.64
N GLY A 47 12.81 4.64 -5.43
CA GLY A 47 14.07 4.02 -5.02
C GLY A 47 14.06 2.50 -5.09
N GLY A 48 12.96 1.88 -5.53
CA GLY A 48 12.76 0.44 -5.55
C GLY A 48 12.86 -0.16 -4.15
N ASP A 49 13.48 -1.33 -4.04
CA ASP A 49 13.81 -1.96 -2.75
C ASP A 49 15.13 -1.48 -2.13
N GLY A 50 15.69 -0.42 -2.73
CA GLY A 50 16.98 0.14 -2.42
C GLY A 50 18.16 -0.76 -2.73
N THR A 51 17.94 -1.89 -3.42
CA THR A 51 19.00 -2.69 -4.01
C THR A 51 19.23 -2.24 -5.47
N GLY A 52 20.48 -2.04 -5.85
CA GLY A 52 20.85 -1.54 -7.18
C GLY A 52 21.08 -0.02 -7.25
N LEU A 53 20.75 0.57 -8.40
CA LEU A 53 20.98 1.99 -8.66
C LEU A 53 19.82 2.83 -8.12
N VAL A 54 19.99 3.37 -6.93
CA VAL A 54 19.04 4.34 -6.35
C VAL A 54 19.41 5.75 -6.83
N PRO A 55 18.49 6.47 -7.50
CA PRO A 55 18.76 7.83 -7.94
C PRO A 55 18.88 8.80 -6.75
N ASP A 56 19.68 9.85 -6.93
CA ASP A 56 19.66 10.99 -6.02
C ASP A 56 18.24 11.59 -6.00
N GLY A 57 17.73 11.87 -4.81
CA GLY A 57 16.36 12.34 -4.62
C GLY A 57 15.31 11.25 -4.45
N ALA A 58 15.67 9.96 -4.51
CA ALA A 58 14.72 8.87 -4.21
C ALA A 58 14.06 9.04 -2.85
N ASN A 59 12.74 8.99 -2.78
CA ASN A 59 11.95 9.26 -1.58
C ASN A 59 10.76 8.29 -1.41
N GLU A 60 10.59 7.33 -2.31
CA GLU A 60 9.71 6.19 -2.15
C GLU A 60 10.53 4.90 -2.15
N PHE A 61 10.28 4.02 -1.19
CA PHE A 61 10.99 2.75 -1.08
C PHE A 61 10.01 1.60 -0.79
N THR A 62 10.22 0.46 -1.42
CA THR A 62 9.31 -0.70 -1.33
C THR A 62 10.05 -1.89 -0.77
N PHE A 63 9.46 -2.66 0.14
CA PHE A 63 10.06 -3.93 0.54
C PHE A 63 10.31 -4.85 -0.66
N SER A 64 11.42 -5.59 -0.64
CA SER A 64 11.80 -6.48 -1.73
C SER A 64 10.80 -7.63 -1.88
N SER A 65 10.44 -7.92 -3.13
CA SER A 65 9.71 -9.13 -3.49
C SER A 65 10.63 -10.35 -3.62
N ALA A 66 11.93 -10.13 -3.85
CA ALA A 66 12.93 -11.19 -4.02
C ALA A 66 13.57 -11.57 -2.68
N ASP A 67 14.05 -10.58 -1.93
CA ASP A 67 14.59 -10.77 -0.59
C ASP A 67 13.47 -10.57 0.43
N VAL A 68 12.72 -11.63 0.68
CA VAL A 68 11.50 -11.64 1.49
C VAL A 68 11.66 -10.84 2.79
N GLY A 69 10.86 -9.80 2.93
CA GLY A 69 10.81 -8.98 4.13
C GLY A 69 12.01 -8.06 4.33
N ILE A 70 12.83 -7.83 3.30
CA ILE A 70 13.96 -6.90 3.37
C ILE A 70 13.63 -5.62 2.62
N LEU A 71 13.81 -4.49 3.29
CA LEU A 71 13.91 -3.18 2.65
C LEU A 71 15.32 -2.66 2.89
N SER A 72 16.05 -2.30 1.83
CA SER A 72 17.30 -1.55 1.95
C SER A 72 17.03 -0.07 1.72
N LEU A 73 17.59 0.79 2.57
CA LEU A 73 17.47 2.24 2.45
C LEU A 73 18.87 2.84 2.39
N PRO A 74 19.38 3.17 1.20
CA PRO A 74 20.60 3.95 1.07
C PRO A 74 20.32 5.41 1.43
N ILE A 75 21.18 5.96 2.27
CA ILE A 75 21.14 7.35 2.72
C ILE A 75 22.39 8.04 2.20
N LYS A 76 22.19 9.17 1.52
CA LYS A 76 23.26 9.96 0.94
C LYS A 76 23.10 11.41 1.37
N ALA A 77 24.16 11.99 1.92
CA ALA A 77 24.21 13.40 2.27
C ALA A 77 25.43 14.07 1.65
N LYS A 78 25.29 15.32 1.22
CA LYS A 78 26.36 16.14 0.67
C LYS A 78 26.94 17.05 1.74
N VAL A 79 28.26 17.14 1.80
CA VAL A 79 29.00 18.00 2.72
C VAL A 79 29.52 19.22 1.98
N THR A 80 29.38 20.39 2.60
CA THR A 80 29.95 21.66 2.11
C THR A 80 30.74 22.32 3.26
N PRO A 81 31.97 22.82 3.04
CA PRO A 81 32.71 22.86 1.77
C PRO A 81 33.14 21.48 1.25
N SER A 82 33.61 21.42 0.01
CA SER A 82 34.17 20.20 -0.57
C SER A 82 35.45 19.75 0.13
N GLY A 83 35.72 18.45 0.13
CA GLY A 83 36.95 17.83 0.63
C GLY A 83 36.99 17.54 2.13
N ILE A 84 35.95 17.88 2.89
CA ILE A 84 35.92 17.68 4.34
C ILE A 84 35.04 16.51 4.81
N ALA A 85 34.34 15.81 3.92
CA ALA A 85 33.44 14.71 4.30
C ALA A 85 34.17 13.61 5.09
N SER A 86 35.39 13.23 4.68
CA SER A 86 36.22 12.25 5.39
C SER A 86 36.68 12.72 6.78
N LEU A 87 36.75 14.03 7.01
CA LEU A 87 37.12 14.61 8.31
C LEU A 87 35.96 14.57 9.30
N ILE A 88 34.71 14.64 8.82
CA ILE A 88 33.53 14.73 9.69
C ILE A 88 32.73 13.42 9.77
N ALA A 89 32.97 12.45 8.88
CA ALA A 89 32.18 11.22 8.80
C ALA A 89 32.03 10.48 10.15
N SER A 90 33.11 10.34 10.91
CA SER A 90 33.08 9.68 12.23
C SER A 90 32.37 10.49 13.33
N GLN A 91 32.02 11.75 13.04
CA GLN A 91 31.30 12.67 13.93
C GLN A 91 29.84 12.83 13.50
N CYS A 92 29.43 12.20 12.40
CA CYS A 92 28.05 12.19 11.96
C CYS A 92 27.42 10.82 12.23
N ARG A 93 26.11 10.81 12.38
CA ARG A 93 25.29 9.59 12.40
C ARG A 93 24.08 9.77 11.53
N MET A 94 23.73 8.75 10.78
CA MET A 94 22.46 8.66 10.09
C MET A 94 21.43 8.04 11.03
N GLU A 95 20.23 8.60 11.03
CA GLU A 95 19.08 8.10 11.78
C GLU A 95 17.90 7.92 10.83
N VAL A 96 17.08 6.90 11.09
CA VAL A 96 15.83 6.69 10.37
C VAL A 96 14.73 6.33 11.36
N SER A 97 13.50 6.74 11.06
CA SER A 97 12.33 6.29 11.79
C SER A 97 12.27 4.76 11.81
N ALA A 98 11.87 4.20 12.94
CA ALA A 98 11.52 2.79 13.01
C ALA A 98 10.32 2.50 12.09
N ILE A 99 10.24 1.26 11.64
CA ILE A 99 9.05 0.69 11.01
C ILE A 99 8.57 -0.39 11.98
N ASP A 100 7.32 -0.27 12.44
CA ASP A 100 6.80 -1.16 13.47
C ASP A 100 6.86 -2.63 13.02
N SER A 101 7.25 -3.51 13.96
CA SER A 101 7.51 -4.94 13.75
C SER A 101 8.66 -5.30 12.79
N SER A 102 9.31 -4.32 12.13
CA SER A 102 10.56 -4.54 11.38
C SER A 102 11.79 -4.30 12.25
N THR A 103 12.83 -5.13 12.07
CA THR A 103 14.12 -4.95 12.72
C THR A 103 15.03 -4.06 11.90
N LEU A 104 15.46 -2.94 12.47
CA LEU A 104 16.43 -2.03 11.86
C LEU A 104 17.86 -2.56 12.06
N VAL A 105 18.59 -2.76 10.97
CA VAL A 105 19.98 -3.24 10.94
C VAL A 105 20.82 -2.37 10.01
N TRP A 106 21.81 -1.67 10.55
CA TRP A 106 22.80 -0.99 9.71
C TRP A 106 23.72 -2.00 9.03
N VAL A 107 24.10 -1.75 7.77
CA VAL A 107 25.10 -2.59 7.09
C VAL A 107 26.44 -2.54 7.81
N GLU A 108 27.27 -3.58 7.68
CA GLU A 108 28.53 -3.73 8.43
C GLU A 108 29.50 -2.55 8.27
N THR A 109 29.48 -1.89 7.10
CA THR A 109 30.30 -0.70 6.83
C THR A 109 29.80 0.57 7.52
N ASN A 110 28.61 0.55 8.10
CA ASN A 110 27.96 1.71 8.74
C ASN A 110 27.46 1.39 10.17
N PRO A 111 28.31 0.83 11.06
CA PRO A 111 27.86 0.40 12.38
C PRO A 111 27.25 1.57 13.16
N GLY A 112 26.03 1.36 13.68
CA GLY A 112 25.29 2.37 14.44
C GLY A 112 24.99 3.66 13.66
N GLY A 113 24.83 3.56 12.34
CA GLY A 113 24.51 4.70 11.47
C GLY A 113 25.70 5.59 11.13
N ILE A 114 26.93 5.21 11.50
CA ILE A 114 28.12 6.00 11.17
C ILE A 114 28.36 5.92 9.65
N PRO A 115 28.31 7.05 8.90
CA PRO A 115 28.47 7.01 7.46
C PRO A 115 29.93 6.82 7.05
N THR A 116 30.11 6.28 5.84
CA THR A 116 31.40 6.29 5.13
C THR A 116 31.49 7.52 4.23
N ALA A 117 32.67 8.13 4.14
CA ALA A 117 32.88 9.24 3.21
C ALA A 117 33.26 8.76 1.80
N SER A 118 32.70 9.39 0.78
CA SER A 118 33.09 9.21 -0.63
C SER A 118 33.02 10.54 -1.36
N GLY A 119 34.19 11.10 -1.70
CA GLY A 119 34.29 12.48 -2.20
C GLY A 119 33.71 13.49 -1.20
N ASP A 120 32.69 14.24 -1.63
CA ASP A 120 31.97 15.22 -0.80
C ASP A 120 30.73 14.63 -0.12
N TYR A 121 30.57 13.31 -0.12
CA TYR A 121 29.35 12.67 0.36
C TYR A 121 29.59 11.82 1.60
N LEU A 122 28.59 11.79 2.47
CA LEU A 122 28.41 10.82 3.53
C LEU A 122 27.39 9.78 3.06
N LEU A 123 27.78 8.52 3.10
CA LEU A 123 26.98 7.39 2.62
C LEU A 123 26.72 6.42 3.77
N ALA A 124 25.48 6.01 3.94
CA ALA A 124 25.12 4.90 4.80
C ALA A 124 24.05 4.04 4.17
N THR A 125 23.88 2.80 4.64
CA THR A 125 22.75 1.96 4.26
C THR A 125 22.20 1.28 5.50
N VAL A 126 20.88 1.36 5.65
CA VAL A 126 20.15 0.64 6.68
C VAL A 126 19.25 -0.40 6.01
N ARG A 127 19.03 -1.52 6.69
CA ARG A 127 18.09 -2.56 6.29
C ARG A 127 16.99 -2.68 7.33
N PHE A 128 15.76 -2.79 6.87
CA PHE A 128 14.64 -3.25 7.69
C PHE A 128 14.37 -4.70 7.35
N VAL A 129 14.33 -5.55 8.38
CA VAL A 129 14.16 -7.00 8.24
C VAL A 129 12.85 -7.41 8.91
N GLY A 130 12.02 -8.14 8.16
CA GLY A 130 10.66 -8.48 8.53
C GLY A 130 9.70 -7.43 8.01
N LEU A 131 8.70 -7.86 7.24
CA LEU A 131 7.58 -7.01 6.84
C LEU A 131 6.73 -6.66 8.08
N PRO A 132 6.14 -5.45 8.13
CA PRO A 132 5.25 -5.06 9.21
C PRO A 132 4.03 -5.96 9.37
N GLU A 133 3.56 -6.13 10.60
CA GLU A 133 2.34 -6.89 10.90
C GLU A 133 1.06 -6.16 10.50
N GLU A 134 1.09 -4.83 10.56
CA GLU A 134 -0.06 -3.97 10.36
C GLU A 134 0.18 -3.01 9.19
N ASN A 135 -0.87 -2.74 8.41
CA ASN A 135 -0.80 -1.83 7.26
C ASN A 135 -0.40 -0.39 7.67
N ALA A 136 -0.77 0.05 8.87
CA ALA A 136 -0.48 1.39 9.38
C ALA A 136 1.03 1.64 9.64
N ALA A 137 1.86 0.60 9.66
CA ALA A 137 3.30 0.74 9.83
C ALA A 137 4.02 1.24 8.56
N PHE A 138 3.40 1.09 7.39
CA PHE A 138 3.88 1.63 6.12
C PHE A 138 3.67 3.15 6.02
N GLY A 139 3.93 3.73 4.86
CA GLY A 139 3.77 5.15 4.59
C GLY A 139 4.89 6.01 5.15
N ASN A 140 4.57 7.26 5.46
CA ASN A 140 5.54 8.31 5.78
C ASN A 140 6.49 7.97 6.94
N LYS A 141 7.79 8.23 6.70
CA LYS A 141 8.94 8.03 7.60
C LYS A 141 9.92 9.18 7.46
N LYS A 142 10.88 9.28 8.38
CA LYS A 142 11.92 10.31 8.39
C LYS A 142 13.32 9.71 8.36
N ALA A 143 14.22 10.33 7.61
CA ALA A 143 15.65 10.11 7.68
C ALA A 143 16.35 11.40 8.07
N ALA A 144 17.37 11.31 8.92
CA ALA A 144 18.12 12.46 9.39
C ALA A 144 19.62 12.18 9.38
N VAL A 145 20.39 13.25 9.26
CA VAL A 145 21.82 13.24 9.55
C VAL A 145 22.07 14.11 10.78
N CYS A 146 22.67 13.51 11.79
CA CYS A 146 22.95 14.12 13.09
C CYS A 146 24.46 14.32 13.28
N ASP A 147 24.84 15.32 14.08
CA ASP A 147 26.20 15.45 14.58
C ASP A 147 26.47 14.51 15.78
N ALA A 148 27.65 14.63 16.38
CA ALA A 148 28.11 13.77 17.47
C ALA A 148 27.27 13.92 18.75
N ASP A 149 26.62 15.07 18.93
CA ASP A 149 25.76 15.40 20.06
C ASP A 149 24.29 15.04 19.81
N GLY A 150 23.97 14.49 18.62
CA GLY A 150 22.61 14.10 18.22
C GLY A 150 21.78 15.27 17.66
N CYS A 151 22.39 16.40 17.34
CA CYS A 151 21.67 17.50 16.72
C CYS A 151 21.46 17.22 15.23
N LYS A 152 20.21 17.25 14.78
CA LYS A 152 19.84 17.08 13.36
C LYS A 152 20.42 18.24 12.53
N LEU A 153 21.34 17.91 11.63
CA LEU A 153 21.93 18.80 10.63
C LEU A 153 21.00 18.96 9.43
N ASP A 154 20.34 17.87 9.01
CA ASP A 154 19.23 17.87 8.06
C ASP A 154 18.28 16.69 8.33
N GLU A 155 17.04 16.80 7.87
CA GLU A 155 15.99 15.77 7.95
C GLU A 155 15.11 15.82 6.70
N LYS A 156 14.71 14.66 6.19
CA LYS A 156 13.80 14.52 5.05
C LYS A 156 12.77 13.42 5.30
N ASP A 157 11.58 13.63 4.74
CA ASP A 157 10.52 12.63 4.71
C ASP A 157 10.73 11.67 3.53
N TYR A 158 10.24 10.45 3.68
CA TYR A 158 10.17 9.42 2.63
C TYR A 158 9.02 8.47 2.92
N GLU A 159 8.58 7.71 1.92
CA GLU A 159 7.48 6.75 2.06
C GLU A 159 7.97 5.31 1.90
N VAL A 160 7.33 4.42 2.64
CA VAL A 160 7.61 2.98 2.61
C VAL A 160 6.38 2.21 2.18
N PHE A 161 6.55 1.31 1.21
CA PHE A 161 5.49 0.52 0.59
C PHE A 161 5.74 -0.99 0.73
N PHE A 162 4.68 -1.78 0.59
CA PHE A 162 4.78 -3.23 0.39
C PHE A 162 4.64 -3.60 -1.09
N PRO A 163 5.34 -4.65 -1.56
CA PRO A 163 5.17 -5.14 -2.93
C PRO A 163 3.81 -5.83 -3.06
N LYS A 164 2.91 -5.27 -3.88
CA LYS A 164 1.49 -5.64 -3.93
C LYS A 164 1.24 -7.14 -4.11
N GLU A 165 1.91 -7.74 -5.10
CA GLU A 165 1.69 -9.13 -5.53
C GLU A 165 2.64 -10.14 -4.87
N ALA A 166 3.59 -9.68 -4.05
CA ALA A 166 4.45 -10.60 -3.31
C ALA A 166 3.64 -11.29 -2.20
N LYS A 167 4.16 -12.42 -1.71
CA LYS A 167 3.46 -13.33 -0.78
C LYS A 167 4.26 -13.49 0.52
N ASN A 168 4.72 -12.36 1.06
CA ASN A 168 5.73 -12.31 2.11
C ASN A 168 5.31 -11.56 3.39
N HIS A 169 4.03 -11.24 3.53
CA HIS A 169 3.45 -10.68 4.77
C HIS A 169 3.71 -11.58 6.00
N PRO A 170 3.83 -11.00 7.22
CA PRO A 170 3.94 -11.78 8.46
C PRO A 170 2.56 -12.36 8.85
N GLY A 171 2.53 -13.49 9.55
CA GLY A 171 1.28 -14.12 10.02
C GLY A 171 1.27 -15.65 9.89
N VAL A 172 0.24 -16.30 10.43
CA VAL A 172 0.11 -17.79 10.56
C VAL A 172 0.06 -18.54 9.21
N ALA A 173 0.09 -17.79 8.12
CA ALA A 173 0.18 -18.23 6.74
C ALA A 173 1.51 -17.88 6.07
N ALA A 174 2.58 -17.54 6.82
CA ALA A 174 3.95 -17.63 6.34
C ALA A 174 4.28 -19.12 6.06
N GLY A 175 3.69 -19.68 5.01
CA GLY A 175 3.60 -21.12 4.75
C GLY A 175 2.23 -21.66 4.29
N VAL A 176 1.15 -20.86 4.31
CA VAL A 176 -0.07 -21.16 3.51
C VAL A 176 0.11 -20.40 2.20
N ILE A 177 0.71 -21.12 1.26
CA ILE A 177 1.80 -20.70 0.35
C ILE A 177 1.51 -19.60 -0.68
N ASP A 178 0.32 -19.00 -0.78
CA ASP A 178 0.01 -18.21 -1.97
C ASP A 178 -0.79 -16.92 -1.80
N THR A 179 -0.97 -16.42 -0.57
CA THR A 179 -1.75 -15.19 -0.35
C THR A 179 -0.91 -13.93 -0.65
N PRO A 180 -1.36 -13.06 -1.58
CA PRO A 180 -0.65 -11.83 -1.91
C PRO A 180 -0.79 -10.79 -0.79
N ASN A 181 0.20 -9.91 -0.69
CA ASN A 181 0.28 -8.87 0.32
C ASN A 181 -0.94 -7.95 0.31
N TRP A 182 -1.50 -7.65 -0.86
CA TRP A 182 -2.71 -6.83 -0.96
C TRP A 182 -3.89 -7.44 -0.19
N TYR A 183 -4.06 -8.77 -0.23
CA TYR A 183 -5.16 -9.43 0.47
C TYR A 183 -4.99 -9.30 1.98
N TYR A 184 -3.76 -9.37 2.46
CA TYR A 184 -3.45 -9.24 3.88
C TYR A 184 -3.60 -7.78 4.35
N TYR A 185 -2.90 -6.84 3.72
CA TYR A 185 -2.76 -5.46 4.20
C TYR A 185 -3.97 -4.56 3.91
N TRP A 186 -4.79 -4.88 2.90
CA TRP A 186 -6.02 -4.10 2.66
C TRP A 186 -7.20 -4.50 3.55
N ALA A 187 -7.03 -5.48 4.43
CA ALA A 187 -8.05 -5.81 5.43
C ALA A 187 -8.23 -4.69 6.47
N GLY A 188 -9.36 -4.72 7.16
CA GLY A 188 -9.69 -3.80 8.24
C GLY A 188 -10.09 -2.43 7.74
N THR A 189 -9.25 -1.42 7.99
CA THR A 189 -9.57 -0.01 7.72
C THR A 189 -9.41 0.39 6.25
N ALA A 190 -8.54 -0.30 5.51
CA ALA A 190 -8.25 0.00 4.11
C ALA A 190 -9.43 -0.37 3.18
N VAL A 191 -10.10 -1.49 3.42
CA VAL A 191 -11.32 -1.90 2.72
C VAL A 191 -12.45 -2.12 3.73
N PRO A 192 -13.44 -1.21 3.80
CA PRO A 192 -14.51 -1.28 4.80
C PRO A 192 -15.27 -2.61 4.79
N GLY A 193 -15.30 -3.25 5.95
CA GLY A 193 -16.03 -4.49 6.19
C GLY A 193 -15.31 -5.76 5.73
N TYR A 194 -14.06 -5.66 5.26
CA TYR A 194 -13.21 -6.81 4.99
C TYR A 194 -12.29 -7.08 6.18
N ASP A 195 -12.14 -8.34 6.59
CA ASP A 195 -11.31 -8.75 7.71
C ASP A 195 -10.67 -10.12 7.41
N HIS A 196 -9.38 -10.13 7.07
CA HIS A 196 -8.68 -11.37 6.72
C HIS A 196 -8.51 -12.33 7.91
N THR A 197 -8.69 -11.87 9.14
CA THR A 197 -8.60 -12.71 10.35
C THR A 197 -9.91 -13.46 10.63
N SER A 198 -11.01 -12.99 10.05
CA SER A 198 -12.30 -13.63 10.16
C SER A 198 -12.35 -14.90 9.32
N ARG A 199 -13.02 -15.94 9.85
CA ARG A 199 -13.31 -17.18 9.13
C ARG A 199 -14.27 -17.00 7.96
N MET A 200 -14.84 -15.80 7.79
CA MET A 200 -15.70 -15.46 6.67
C MET A 200 -14.92 -15.21 5.37
N TYR A 201 -13.61 -15.03 5.44
CA TYR A 201 -12.80 -14.65 4.27
C TYR A 201 -11.67 -15.64 4.05
N SER A 202 -11.48 -16.03 2.79
CA SER A 202 -10.32 -16.80 2.38
C SER A 202 -9.78 -16.32 1.04
N TYR A 203 -8.52 -16.66 0.78
CA TYR A 203 -7.89 -16.49 -0.51
C TYR A 203 -7.81 -17.85 -1.22
N GLY A 204 -8.39 -17.94 -2.41
CA GLY A 204 -8.54 -19.19 -3.16
C GLY A 204 -7.40 -19.51 -4.12
N GLY A 205 -6.43 -18.60 -4.30
CA GLY A 205 -5.28 -18.80 -5.17
C GLY A 205 -5.55 -18.59 -6.67
N PRO A 206 -4.49 -18.61 -7.51
CA PRO A 206 -4.55 -18.22 -8.93
C PRO A 206 -5.22 -19.25 -9.86
N ASN A 207 -5.52 -20.45 -9.37
CA ASN A 207 -6.11 -21.55 -10.16
C ASN A 207 -7.64 -21.60 -10.10
N ALA A 208 -8.26 -20.65 -9.41
CA ALA A 208 -9.69 -20.56 -9.31
C ALA A 208 -10.14 -19.17 -9.76
N ARG A 209 -11.29 -19.18 -10.47
CA ARG A 209 -12.17 -18.11 -10.98
C ARG A 209 -11.70 -16.65 -10.85
N THR A 210 -11.99 -15.82 -11.82
CA THR A 210 -11.41 -14.46 -11.99
C THR A 210 -11.91 -13.37 -11.02
N TYR A 211 -12.54 -13.69 -9.89
CA TYR A 211 -13.17 -12.65 -9.07
C TYR A 211 -13.16 -12.96 -7.56
N ALA A 212 -14.34 -13.11 -6.97
CA ALA A 212 -14.56 -13.67 -5.65
C ALA A 212 -15.85 -14.51 -5.69
N GLU A 213 -16.14 -15.21 -4.59
CA GLU A 213 -17.32 -16.05 -4.48
C GLU A 213 -17.87 -16.09 -3.06
N TYR A 214 -19.16 -15.80 -2.95
CA TYR A 214 -19.97 -16.17 -1.81
C TYR A 214 -20.43 -17.65 -1.89
N ASN A 215 -20.30 -18.39 -0.79
CA ASN A 215 -20.65 -19.81 -0.71
C ASN A 215 -22.17 -20.13 -0.72
N GLY A 216 -23.04 -19.11 -0.71
CA GLY A 216 -24.49 -19.30 -0.70
C GLY A 216 -25.11 -19.66 0.66
N ASP A 217 -24.31 -19.81 1.72
CA ASP A 217 -24.74 -20.24 3.05
C ASP A 217 -25.03 -19.02 3.95
N VAL A 218 -26.31 -18.85 4.29
CA VAL A 218 -26.78 -17.70 5.09
C VAL A 218 -26.30 -17.77 6.53
N ASP A 219 -26.23 -18.98 7.09
CA ASP A 219 -25.95 -19.20 8.51
C ASP A 219 -24.43 -19.23 8.77
N ASN A 220 -23.65 -19.60 7.74
CA ASN A 220 -22.20 -19.61 7.77
C ASN A 220 -21.62 -18.98 6.49
N PRO A 221 -21.72 -17.64 6.34
CA PRO A 221 -21.30 -16.97 5.13
C PRO A 221 -19.78 -17.02 4.98
N HIS A 222 -19.36 -17.37 3.77
CA HIS A 222 -17.95 -17.43 3.42
C HIS A 222 -17.72 -16.82 2.04
N PHE A 223 -16.68 -15.99 1.94
CA PHE A 223 -16.27 -15.24 0.76
C PHE A 223 -14.84 -15.65 0.38
N THR A 224 -14.67 -16.19 -0.82
CA THR A 224 -13.36 -16.62 -1.34
C THR A 224 -12.89 -15.65 -2.41
N PHE A 225 -11.74 -15.01 -2.22
CA PHE A 225 -11.16 -14.06 -3.18
C PHE A 225 -10.07 -14.73 -3.99
N TYR A 226 -10.04 -14.47 -5.29
CA TYR A 226 -9.07 -15.07 -6.21
C TYR A 226 -8.23 -14.01 -6.91
N ASP A 227 -8.86 -12.93 -7.38
CA ASP A 227 -8.20 -11.83 -8.08
C ASP A 227 -8.86 -10.47 -7.82
N GLY A 228 -9.03 -10.14 -6.53
CA GLY A 228 -9.71 -8.90 -6.10
C GLY A 228 -9.00 -7.60 -6.51
N ALA A 229 -7.79 -7.64 -7.07
CA ALA A 229 -6.95 -6.46 -7.34
C ALA A 229 -6.75 -6.11 -8.82
N SER A 230 -7.05 -7.01 -9.78
CA SER A 230 -6.64 -6.85 -11.18
C SER A 230 -7.62 -6.09 -12.08
N GLY A 231 -8.90 -5.97 -11.71
CA GLY A 231 -9.89 -5.25 -12.50
C GLY A 231 -11.32 -5.68 -12.22
N ALA A 232 -12.28 -4.79 -12.49
CA ALA A 232 -13.71 -5.08 -12.39
C ALA A 232 -14.29 -5.62 -13.70
N SER A 233 -15.40 -6.34 -13.60
CA SER A 233 -16.18 -6.81 -14.75
C SER A 233 -16.91 -5.65 -15.45
N GLN A 234 -17.08 -5.76 -16.77
CA GLN A 234 -17.83 -4.80 -17.57
C GLN A 234 -19.16 -5.39 -18.03
N TYR A 235 -20.25 -4.63 -17.86
CA TYR A 235 -21.61 -5.01 -18.21
C TYR A 235 -22.10 -4.05 -19.31
N GLU A 236 -21.43 -4.06 -20.46
CA GLU A 236 -21.67 -3.11 -21.57
C GLU A 236 -23.10 -3.18 -22.10
N SER A 237 -23.71 -4.37 -22.18
CA SER A 237 -25.09 -4.55 -22.62
C SER A 237 -26.12 -3.88 -21.69
N ALA A 238 -25.75 -3.60 -20.44
CA ALA A 238 -26.53 -2.80 -19.49
C ALA A 238 -26.08 -1.33 -19.37
N GLY A 239 -25.08 -0.91 -20.15
CA GLY A 239 -24.49 0.41 -20.04
C GLY A 239 -23.76 0.66 -18.70
N LEU A 240 -23.35 -0.40 -18.00
CA LEU A 240 -22.58 -0.32 -16.76
C LEU A 240 -21.10 -0.62 -17.05
N THR A 241 -20.31 0.44 -17.12
CA THR A 241 -18.85 0.36 -17.24
C THR A 241 -18.21 0.65 -15.88
N ILE A 242 -17.41 -0.29 -15.38
CA ILE A 242 -16.70 -0.14 -14.12
C ILE A 242 -15.22 -0.30 -14.40
N ASP A 243 -14.49 0.79 -14.18
CA ASP A 243 -13.04 0.85 -14.35
C ASP A 243 -12.40 1.04 -12.98
N LYS A 244 -12.34 -0.05 -12.21
CA LYS A 244 -11.72 -0.08 -10.90
C LYS A 244 -10.61 -1.11 -10.86
N LYS A 245 -9.56 -0.78 -10.12
CA LYS A 245 -8.34 -1.57 -9.94
C LYS A 245 -7.85 -1.45 -8.51
N GLY A 246 -6.93 -2.33 -8.13
CA GLY A 246 -6.29 -2.31 -6.82
C GLY A 246 -7.29 -2.27 -5.67
N ILE A 247 -7.06 -1.38 -4.69
CA ILE A 247 -7.87 -1.31 -3.48
C ILE A 247 -9.35 -0.99 -3.76
N ASP A 248 -9.64 -0.24 -4.82
CA ASP A 248 -11.01 0.09 -5.21
C ASP A 248 -11.74 -1.11 -5.81
N ASN A 249 -11.03 -1.93 -6.57
CA ASN A 249 -11.59 -3.19 -7.07
C ASN A 249 -11.86 -4.16 -5.92
N MET A 250 -10.96 -4.22 -4.93
CA MET A 250 -11.17 -5.03 -3.73
C MET A 250 -12.40 -4.56 -2.95
N ALA A 251 -12.56 -3.25 -2.76
CA ALA A 251 -13.73 -2.69 -2.09
C ALA A 251 -15.04 -2.95 -2.86
N LEU A 252 -15.00 -2.86 -4.19
CA LEU A 252 -16.11 -3.25 -5.04
C LEU A 252 -16.44 -4.72 -4.86
N THR A 253 -15.46 -5.60 -5.00
CA THR A 253 -15.60 -7.06 -4.90
C THR A 253 -16.22 -7.45 -3.55
N VAL A 254 -15.71 -6.91 -2.44
CA VAL A 254 -16.26 -7.17 -1.09
C VAL A 254 -17.73 -6.75 -1.00
N LYS A 255 -18.11 -5.62 -1.60
CA LYS A 255 -19.50 -5.15 -1.59
C LYS A 255 -20.39 -5.96 -2.54
N HIS A 256 -19.86 -6.41 -3.67
CA HIS A 256 -20.53 -7.29 -4.63
C HIS A 256 -20.93 -8.61 -3.95
N GLU A 257 -19.96 -9.31 -3.37
CA GLU A 257 -20.19 -10.60 -2.70
C GLU A 257 -21.13 -10.47 -1.49
N LYS A 258 -21.00 -9.39 -0.72
CA LYS A 258 -21.95 -9.11 0.35
C LYS A 258 -23.36 -8.81 -0.14
N THR A 259 -23.51 -8.30 -1.36
CA THR A 259 -24.83 -8.09 -1.96
C THR A 259 -25.49 -9.41 -2.32
N HIS A 260 -24.73 -10.44 -2.76
CA HIS A 260 -25.27 -11.80 -2.85
C HIS A 260 -25.75 -12.30 -1.48
N HIS A 261 -24.93 -12.14 -0.43
CA HIS A 261 -25.32 -12.57 0.91
C HIS A 261 -26.55 -11.81 1.44
N TRP A 262 -26.58 -10.48 1.35
CA TRP A 262 -27.66 -9.68 1.91
C TRP A 262 -28.92 -9.65 1.06
N GLY A 263 -28.80 -9.51 -0.26
CA GLY A 263 -29.93 -9.52 -1.18
C GLY A 263 -30.55 -10.91 -1.26
N VAL A 264 -29.77 -11.89 -1.70
CA VAL A 264 -30.31 -13.22 -2.02
C VAL A 264 -30.35 -14.15 -0.82
N ALA A 265 -29.41 -14.05 0.12
CA ALA A 265 -29.41 -14.97 1.25
C ALA A 265 -30.29 -14.46 2.41
N ILE A 266 -30.14 -13.20 2.82
CA ILE A 266 -30.90 -12.64 3.94
C ILE A 266 -32.31 -12.20 3.52
N LYS A 267 -32.47 -11.32 2.51
CA LYS A 267 -33.81 -10.79 2.19
C LYS A 267 -34.74 -11.85 1.59
N TRP A 268 -34.21 -12.80 0.85
CA TRP A 268 -35.02 -13.83 0.19
C TRP A 268 -35.28 -15.06 1.07
N LYS A 269 -34.23 -15.67 1.65
CA LYS A 269 -34.34 -16.99 2.30
C LYS A 269 -34.76 -16.93 3.77
N GLN A 270 -34.67 -15.77 4.44
CA GLN A 270 -35.08 -15.65 5.83
C GLN A 270 -36.58 -15.35 5.94
N PRO A 271 -37.32 -15.92 6.92
CA PRO A 271 -38.78 -15.75 7.03
C PRO A 271 -39.27 -14.32 7.23
N ASP A 272 -38.42 -13.45 7.79
CA ASP A 272 -38.65 -12.02 8.00
C ASP A 272 -37.88 -11.14 7.00
N GLY A 273 -37.27 -11.76 5.99
CA GLY A 273 -36.57 -11.07 4.92
C GLY A 273 -37.53 -10.21 4.09
N GLU A 274 -37.04 -9.06 3.64
CA GLU A 274 -37.82 -8.10 2.84
C GLU A 274 -38.45 -8.74 1.59
N TRP A 275 -37.82 -9.77 1.04
CA TRP A 275 -38.23 -10.46 -0.18
C TRP A 275 -38.88 -11.83 0.06
N ALA A 276 -39.05 -12.24 1.32
CA ALA A 276 -39.46 -13.61 1.69
C ALA A 276 -40.83 -14.06 1.13
N ASN A 277 -41.70 -13.10 0.77
CA ASN A 277 -43.03 -13.36 0.21
C ASN A 277 -43.22 -12.77 -1.19
N MET A 278 -42.12 -12.39 -1.84
CA MET A 278 -42.16 -11.87 -3.21
C MET A 278 -42.10 -13.03 -4.22
N GLU A 279 -42.58 -12.78 -5.44
CA GLU A 279 -42.57 -13.77 -6.52
C GLU A 279 -41.34 -13.52 -7.42
N ASP A 280 -40.84 -14.60 -8.00
CA ASP A 280 -39.73 -14.66 -8.96
C ASP A 280 -40.21 -15.70 -10.01
N THR A 281 -40.63 -15.19 -11.17
CA THR A 281 -41.42 -15.93 -12.16
C THR A 281 -40.66 -16.27 -13.45
N ASP A 282 -39.41 -15.83 -13.57
CA ASP A 282 -38.52 -16.04 -14.71
C ASP A 282 -37.98 -17.49 -14.76
N LEU A 283 -38.82 -18.41 -15.25
CA LEU A 283 -38.45 -19.83 -15.47
C LEU A 283 -37.64 -20.04 -16.76
N PRO A 284 -36.77 -21.07 -16.86
CA PRO A 284 -36.56 -22.17 -15.89
C PRO A 284 -35.46 -21.93 -14.84
N GLU A 285 -34.66 -20.88 -14.99
CA GLU A 285 -33.54 -20.56 -14.12
C GLU A 285 -33.80 -19.21 -13.47
N ARG A 286 -34.38 -19.24 -12.28
CA ARG A 286 -34.63 -18.04 -11.47
C ARG A 286 -33.36 -17.25 -11.26
N ASP A 287 -33.40 -15.94 -11.46
CA ASP A 287 -32.25 -15.07 -11.25
C ASP A 287 -32.02 -14.70 -9.77
N TRP A 288 -32.97 -15.02 -8.88
CA TRP A 288 -32.93 -14.72 -7.45
C TRP A 288 -33.08 -13.21 -7.15
N ILE A 289 -33.70 -12.47 -8.05
CA ILE A 289 -34.26 -11.15 -7.82
C ILE A 289 -35.79 -11.25 -7.95
N PRO A 290 -36.57 -10.75 -6.97
CA PRO A 290 -38.02 -10.72 -7.14
C PRO A 290 -38.47 -9.87 -8.31
N ASP A 291 -39.55 -10.30 -8.97
CA ASP A 291 -40.24 -9.56 -10.02
C ASP A 291 -40.54 -8.13 -9.58
N GLN A 292 -41.00 -7.94 -8.34
CA GLN A 292 -41.33 -6.61 -7.81
C GLN A 292 -40.11 -5.70 -7.67
N VAL A 293 -38.93 -6.28 -7.40
CA VAL A 293 -37.68 -5.52 -7.33
C VAL A 293 -37.19 -5.17 -8.73
N GLU A 294 -37.28 -6.10 -9.67
CA GLU A 294 -36.96 -5.83 -11.07
C GLU A 294 -37.88 -4.76 -11.67
N GLU A 295 -39.20 -4.86 -11.43
CA GLU A 295 -40.18 -3.84 -11.84
C GLU A 295 -39.86 -2.47 -11.24
N ALA A 296 -39.55 -2.43 -9.94
CA ALA A 296 -39.15 -1.19 -9.26
C ALA A 296 -37.84 -0.60 -9.82
N HIS A 297 -37.05 -1.41 -10.53
CA HIS A 297 -35.76 -1.05 -11.11
C HIS A 297 -35.74 -1.21 -12.64
N ALA A 298 -36.90 -1.21 -13.31
CA ALA A 298 -37.00 -1.36 -14.76
C ALA A 298 -36.24 -0.26 -15.54
N TYR A 299 -35.99 0.90 -14.90
CA TYR A 299 -35.16 1.97 -15.45
C TYR A 299 -33.68 1.57 -15.63
N LEU A 300 -33.24 0.48 -15.00
CA LEU A 300 -31.92 -0.14 -15.19
C LEU A 300 -31.91 -1.15 -16.35
N GLY A 301 -33.07 -1.45 -16.94
CA GLY A 301 -33.21 -2.44 -18.00
C GLY A 301 -33.55 -3.86 -17.53
N LEU A 302 -33.79 -4.06 -16.22
CA LEU A 302 -34.26 -5.34 -15.66
C LEU A 302 -35.68 -5.68 -16.13
N ASN A 303 -35.94 -6.97 -16.31
CA ASN A 303 -37.17 -7.52 -16.88
C ASN A 303 -37.57 -8.82 -16.16
N PRO A 304 -38.67 -8.81 -15.39
CA PRO A 304 -39.10 -9.95 -14.60
C PRO A 304 -39.56 -11.17 -15.41
N GLY A 305 -39.69 -11.04 -16.72
CA GLY A 305 -40.01 -12.16 -17.60
C GLY A 305 -38.79 -12.98 -18.05
N THR A 306 -37.57 -12.58 -17.71
CA THR A 306 -36.34 -13.17 -18.26
C THR A 306 -35.20 -13.20 -17.24
N PRO A 307 -34.50 -14.33 -17.05
CA PRO A 307 -33.36 -14.38 -16.13
C PRO A 307 -32.17 -13.51 -16.52
N SER A 308 -32.06 -13.16 -17.80
CA SER A 308 -31.04 -12.25 -18.28
C SER A 308 -31.68 -11.22 -19.18
N SER A 309 -31.84 -10.02 -18.65
CA SER A 309 -32.50 -8.91 -19.32
C SER A 309 -31.67 -8.27 -20.44
N PHE A 310 -30.39 -8.62 -20.53
CA PHE A 310 -29.43 -7.94 -21.40
C PHE A 310 -28.93 -8.85 -22.52
N THR A 311 -28.74 -8.28 -23.71
CA THR A 311 -28.24 -9.00 -24.90
C THR A 311 -26.98 -8.33 -25.46
N PRO A 312 -25.85 -9.06 -25.61
CA PRO A 312 -25.67 -10.46 -25.19
C PRO A 312 -25.76 -10.63 -23.66
N PRO A 313 -26.11 -11.83 -23.19
CA PRO A 313 -26.09 -12.13 -21.76
C PRO A 313 -24.67 -12.01 -21.22
N PHE A 314 -24.54 -11.70 -19.92
CA PHE A 314 -23.24 -11.54 -19.30
C PHE A 314 -22.50 -12.88 -19.25
N TRP A 315 -21.18 -12.83 -19.49
CA TRP A 315 -20.34 -14.03 -19.50
C TRP A 315 -20.35 -14.79 -18.16
N LEU A 316 -20.56 -14.07 -17.05
CA LEU A 316 -20.50 -14.62 -15.69
C LEU A 316 -21.81 -14.49 -14.91
N GLY A 317 -22.96 -14.26 -15.55
CA GLY A 317 -24.14 -13.98 -14.74
C GLY A 317 -25.46 -13.78 -15.46
N ASN A 318 -26.49 -13.79 -14.62
CA ASN A 318 -27.85 -13.37 -14.87
C ASN A 318 -28.06 -11.96 -14.28
N ASP A 319 -29.30 -11.52 -14.16
CA ASP A 319 -29.64 -10.20 -13.63
C ASP A 319 -29.19 -9.99 -12.17
N GLN A 320 -29.02 -11.08 -11.39
CA GLN A 320 -28.40 -11.08 -10.06
C GLN A 320 -27.01 -10.47 -10.01
N GLU A 321 -26.14 -10.88 -10.93
CA GLU A 321 -24.74 -10.45 -10.97
C GLU A 321 -24.67 -8.98 -11.37
N PHE A 322 -25.48 -8.57 -12.35
CA PHE A 322 -25.64 -7.15 -12.69
C PHE A 322 -26.15 -6.34 -11.49
N TRP A 323 -27.14 -6.86 -10.75
CA TRP A 323 -27.66 -6.18 -9.57
C TRP A 323 -26.59 -6.01 -8.48
N CYS A 324 -25.84 -7.07 -8.18
CA CYS A 324 -24.76 -7.02 -7.19
C CYS A 324 -23.69 -6.00 -7.59
N GLU A 325 -23.28 -6.02 -8.86
CA GLU A 325 -22.29 -5.10 -9.42
C GLU A 325 -22.83 -3.65 -9.37
N TRP A 326 -24.07 -3.44 -9.79
CA TRP A 326 -24.72 -2.14 -9.76
C TRP A 326 -24.77 -1.58 -8.34
N LYS A 327 -25.13 -2.39 -7.33
CA LYS A 327 -25.11 -1.96 -5.92
C LYS A 327 -23.68 -1.68 -5.42
N ALA A 328 -22.69 -2.39 -5.96
CA ALA A 328 -21.29 -2.25 -5.60
C ALA A 328 -20.57 -1.08 -6.29
N ARG A 329 -21.08 -0.56 -7.42
CA ARG A 329 -20.41 0.41 -8.32
C ARG A 329 -19.77 1.65 -7.69
N ASN A 330 -20.24 2.09 -6.51
CA ASN A 330 -19.70 3.26 -5.80
C ASN A 330 -18.77 2.91 -4.62
N ALA A 331 -18.49 1.62 -4.35
CA ALA A 331 -17.58 1.21 -3.31
C ALA A 331 -16.14 1.60 -3.66
N VAL A 332 -15.44 2.22 -2.73
CA VAL A 332 -14.04 2.62 -2.91
C VAL A 332 -13.26 2.20 -1.69
N GLY A 333 -11.99 1.84 -1.89
CA GLY A 333 -11.07 1.62 -0.79
C GLY A 333 -10.60 2.96 -0.23
N ASP A 334 -10.06 2.93 0.99
CA ASP A 334 -9.42 4.11 1.56
C ASP A 334 -8.05 4.32 0.91
N ALA A 335 -8.00 5.29 0.00
CA ALA A 335 -6.77 5.66 -0.69
C ALA A 335 -5.63 6.04 0.26
N SER A 336 -5.93 6.59 1.45
CA SER A 336 -4.93 6.97 2.46
C SER A 336 -4.25 5.78 3.14
N GLN A 337 -4.77 4.57 2.91
CA GLN A 337 -4.27 3.31 3.46
C GLN A 337 -3.68 2.40 2.36
N ASP A 338 -3.63 2.84 1.11
CA ASP A 338 -3.13 2.04 0.00
C ASP A 338 -1.61 2.18 -0.16
N TRP A 339 -0.87 1.56 0.76
CA TRP A 339 0.60 1.51 0.79
C TRP A 339 1.20 0.38 -0.05
N ALA A 340 0.43 -0.14 -1.01
CA ALA A 340 0.93 -1.08 -1.99
C ALA A 340 1.82 -0.35 -3.02
N ASN A 341 2.80 -1.05 -3.60
CA ASN A 341 3.45 -0.66 -4.85
C ASN A 341 3.29 -1.79 -5.88
N PRO A 342 2.59 -1.55 -7.01
CA PRO A 342 1.87 -0.32 -7.34
C PRO A 342 0.59 -0.14 -6.50
N GLY A 343 0.28 1.09 -6.11
CA GLY A 343 -0.84 1.50 -5.26
C GLY A 343 -1.20 2.99 -5.42
N LYS A 344 -2.28 3.47 -4.79
CA LYS A 344 -2.71 4.87 -4.90
C LYS A 344 -1.78 5.89 -4.25
N GLN A 345 -0.99 5.47 -3.26
CA GLN A 345 0.01 6.34 -2.62
C GLN A 345 1.38 6.28 -3.32
N SER A 346 1.65 5.26 -4.12
CA SER A 346 2.96 5.11 -4.77
C SER A 346 3.03 5.83 -6.12
N LYS A 347 4.23 6.25 -6.54
CA LYS A 347 4.51 6.75 -7.89
C LYS A 347 3.98 5.86 -8.99
N ASN A 348 4.17 4.55 -8.83
CA ASN A 348 3.71 3.56 -9.77
C ASN A 348 2.21 3.31 -9.50
N THR A 349 1.34 4.13 -10.09
CA THR A 349 -0.11 3.96 -9.97
C THR A 349 -0.62 2.90 -10.96
N TYR A 350 -1.75 2.27 -10.62
CA TYR A 350 -2.40 1.22 -11.43
C TYR A 350 -3.47 1.73 -12.39
#